data_AF-A0A550GVM4-F1
#
_entry.id   AF-A0A550GVM4-F1
#
_cell.length_a   1.000
_cell.length_b   1.000
_cell.length_c   1.000
_cell.angle_alpha   90.00
_cell.angle_beta   90.00
_cell.angle_gamma   90.00
#
_symmetry.space_group_name_H-M   'P 1'
#
loop_
_entity.id
_entity.type
_entity.pdbx_description
1 polymer ?
#
loop_
_entity_poly.entity_id
_entity_poly.type
_entity_poly.pdbx_seq_one_letter_code
_entity_poly.pdbx_strand_id
1 'polypeptide(L)'
;MKGELDALKLIASVNPSAIVIIAFMPIFGTAMAEIKPPKPTEIARVIATARIMLPRTPLALGCVRPKGKHRAETDILALKAGVDAIAFPHEEAIGYAKAQQYEFNFSPYCCAQICIDAFRNSSK
;
A
#
# COMPACT_ATOMS: atom_id res chain seq x y z
N MET A 1 14.28 -8.73 2.76
CA MET A 1 13.39 -8.17 3.80
C MET A 1 14.11 -7.66 5.07
N LYS A 2 15.45 -7.58 5.12
CA LYS A 2 16.12 -7.07 6.33
C LYS A 2 15.93 -5.56 6.46
N GLY A 3 16.20 -4.80 5.39
CA GLY A 3 16.06 -3.34 5.39
C GLY A 3 14.61 -2.87 5.57
N GLU A 4 13.64 -3.54 4.96
CA GLU A 4 12.23 -3.17 5.08
C GLU A 4 11.69 -3.42 6.49
N LEU A 5 12.12 -4.52 7.13
CA LEU A 5 11.75 -4.79 8.52
C LEU A 5 12.37 -3.76 9.48
N ASP A 6 13.63 -3.39 9.27
CA ASP A 6 14.29 -2.38 10.09
C ASP A 6 13.64 -0.99 9.91
N ALA A 7 13.22 -0.65 8.69
CA ALA A 7 12.44 0.55 8.41
C ALA A 7 11.08 0.54 9.12
N LEU A 8 10.36 -0.60 9.11
CA LEU A 8 9.09 -0.73 9.84
C LEU A 8 9.27 -0.59 11.35
N LYS A 9 10.35 -1.15 11.93
CA LYS A 9 10.66 -0.96 13.36
C LYS A 9 10.95 0.50 13.70
N LEU A 10 11.70 1.19 12.84
CA LEU A 10 11.97 2.62 13.00
C LEU A 10 10.68 3.43 12.97
N ILE A 11 9.83 3.21 11.96
CA ILE A 11 8.53 3.88 11.83
C ILE A 11 7.64 3.57 13.03
N ALA A 12 7.58 2.31 13.48
CA ALA A 12 6.77 1.92 14.64
C ALA A 12 7.17 2.69 15.92
N SER A 13 8.46 3.01 16.09
CA SER A 13 8.97 3.71 17.27
C SER A 13 8.46 5.15 17.42
N VAL A 14 7.98 5.78 16.32
CA VAL A 14 7.45 7.15 16.33
C VAL A 14 5.93 7.22 16.31
N ASN A 15 5.24 6.07 16.38
CA ASN A 15 3.78 5.93 16.47
C ASN A 15 3.01 6.81 15.46
N PRO A 16 3.17 6.58 14.14
CA PRO A 16 2.67 7.48 13.11
C PRO A 16 1.14 7.42 13.00
N SER A 17 0.55 8.55 12.59
CA SER A 17 -0.90 8.65 12.34
C SER A 17 -1.36 7.85 11.12
N ALA A 18 -0.44 7.52 10.20
CA ALA A 18 -0.68 6.67 9.04
C ALA A 18 0.65 6.21 8.42
N ILE A 19 0.58 5.16 7.59
CA ILE A 19 1.73 4.62 6.86
C ILE A 19 1.36 4.50 5.38
N VAL A 20 2.25 4.97 4.51
CA VAL A 20 2.13 4.82 3.06
C VAL A 20 3.29 3.94 2.58
N ILE A 21 2.97 2.80 1.98
CA ILE A 21 3.94 1.90 1.39
C ILE A 21 3.95 2.13 -0.12
N ILE A 22 5.12 2.38 -0.69
CA ILE A 22 5.34 2.43 -2.14
C ILE A 22 6.21 1.27 -2.57
N ALA A 23 6.13 0.89 -3.84
CA ALA A 23 7.02 -0.11 -4.42
C ALA A 23 7.97 0.54 -5.41
N PHE A 24 9.24 0.17 -5.32
CA PHE A 24 10.25 0.66 -6.25
C PHE A 24 9.85 0.31 -7.69
N MET A 25 9.90 1.34 -8.55
CA MET A 25 9.67 1.24 -9.98
C MET A 25 10.84 1.93 -10.67
N PRO A 26 11.58 1.25 -11.57
CA PRO A 26 12.70 1.86 -12.26
C PRO A 26 12.26 3.05 -13.11
N ILE A 27 13.09 4.09 -13.12
CA ILE A 27 12.87 5.31 -13.91
C ILE A 27 14.01 5.41 -14.92
N PHE A 28 13.64 5.51 -16.20
CA PHE A 28 14.60 5.66 -17.30
C PHE A 28 15.51 6.88 -17.07
N GLY A 29 16.81 6.70 -17.31
CA GLY A 29 17.80 7.77 -17.13
C GLY A 29 18.29 7.95 -15.69
N THR A 30 17.81 7.15 -14.72
CA THR A 30 18.36 7.14 -13.36
C THR A 30 19.43 6.06 -13.19
N ALA A 31 20.30 6.20 -12.19
CA ALA A 31 21.29 5.18 -11.84
C ALA A 31 20.66 3.81 -11.51
N MET A 32 19.36 3.78 -11.18
CA MET A 32 18.62 2.56 -10.85
C MET A 32 17.69 2.09 -11.99
N ALA A 33 17.85 2.60 -13.21
CA ALA A 33 16.98 2.28 -14.34
C ALA A 33 16.92 0.77 -14.66
N GLU A 34 18.02 0.04 -14.43
CA GLU A 34 18.15 -1.38 -14.74
C GLU A 34 17.91 -2.30 -13.52
N ILE A 35 17.55 -1.72 -12.37
CA ILE A 35 17.31 -2.50 -11.15
C ILE A 35 15.95 -3.18 -11.23
N LYS A 36 15.90 -4.48 -10.97
CA LYS A 36 14.63 -5.21 -10.98
C LYS A 36 13.74 -4.73 -9.83
N PRO A 37 12.45 -4.42 -10.10
CA PRO A 37 11.51 -4.10 -9.03
C PRO A 37 11.23 -5.34 -8.15
N PRO A 38 10.81 -5.15 -6.90
CA PRO A 38 10.39 -6.25 -6.03
C PRO A 38 9.17 -6.97 -6.62
N LYS A 39 9.03 -8.26 -6.34
CA LYS A 39 7.84 -9.03 -6.75
C LYS A 39 6.60 -8.55 -5.99
N PRO A 40 5.38 -8.68 -6.57
CA PRO A 40 4.14 -8.37 -5.87
C PRO A 40 4.01 -9.05 -4.49
N THR A 41 4.45 -10.31 -4.39
CA THR A 41 4.42 -11.08 -3.14
C THR A 41 5.41 -10.56 -2.08
N GLU A 42 6.53 -9.97 -2.48
CA GLU A 42 7.49 -9.36 -1.55
C GLU A 42 6.93 -8.06 -0.99
N ILE A 43 6.29 -7.23 -1.83
CA ILE A 43 5.58 -6.02 -1.41
C ILE A 43 4.45 -6.39 -0.44
N ALA A 44 3.63 -7.38 -0.78
CA ALA A 44 2.55 -7.85 0.07
C ALA A 44 3.04 -8.38 1.43
N ARG A 45 4.22 -9.01 1.47
CA ARG A 45 4.83 -9.46 2.72
C ARG A 45 5.20 -8.29 3.62
N VAL A 46 5.75 -7.20 3.06
CA VAL A 46 6.04 -5.97 3.82
C VAL A 46 4.74 -5.35 4.35
N ILE A 47 3.69 -5.28 3.53
CA ILE A 47 2.37 -4.78 3.93
C ILE A 47 1.80 -5.61 5.08
N ALA A 48 1.77 -6.94 4.96
CA ALA A 48 1.25 -7.82 6.00
C ALA A 48 2.05 -7.68 7.30
N THR A 49 3.38 -7.55 7.19
CA THR A 49 4.25 -7.30 8.35
C THR A 49 3.91 -5.96 9.02
N ALA A 50 3.70 -4.90 8.23
CA ALA A 50 3.29 -3.59 8.73
C ALA A 50 1.94 -3.66 9.45
N ARG A 51 0.94 -4.33 8.87
CA ARG A 51 -0.37 -4.54 9.49
C ARG A 51 -0.29 -5.29 10.81
N ILE A 52 0.55 -6.33 10.90
CA ILE A 52 0.74 -7.08 12.15
C ILE A 52 1.41 -6.20 13.22
N MET A 53 2.43 -5.43 12.85
CA MET A 53 3.17 -4.59 13.79
C MET A 53 2.36 -3.37 14.27
N LEU A 54 1.52 -2.81 13.40
CA LEU A 54 0.80 -1.55 13.60
C LEU A 54 -0.70 -1.75 13.29
N PRO A 55 -1.41 -2.60 14.06
CA PRO A 55 -2.74 -3.09 13.69
C PRO A 55 -3.81 -2.01 13.58
N ARG A 56 -3.66 -0.90 14.32
CA ARG A 56 -4.61 0.22 14.34
C ARG A 56 -4.18 1.42 13.49
N THR A 57 -2.98 1.38 12.90
CA THR A 57 -2.49 2.49 12.09
C THR A 57 -3.06 2.35 10.67
N PRO A 58 -3.65 3.42 10.11
CA PRO A 58 -4.08 3.44 8.72
C PRO A 58 -2.92 3.13 7.77
N LEU A 59 -3.13 2.19 6.85
CA LEU A 59 -2.13 1.70 5.92
C LEU A 59 -2.60 1.86 4.48
N ALA A 60 -1.85 2.61 3.67
CA ALA A 60 -2.14 2.78 2.25
C ALA A 60 -1.05 2.19 1.36
N LEU A 61 -1.45 1.57 0.25
CA LEU A 61 -0.58 1.35 -0.90
C LEU A 61 -0.54 2.63 -1.75
N GLY A 62 0.62 3.28 -1.78
CA GLY A 62 0.85 4.54 -2.49
C GLY A 62 0.86 4.41 -4.02
N CYS A 63 0.91 5.57 -4.70
CA CYS A 63 0.73 5.65 -6.15
C CYS A 63 1.90 5.06 -6.96
N VAL A 64 3.11 5.08 -6.40
CA VAL A 64 4.33 4.61 -7.07
C VAL A 64 4.49 3.11 -6.86
N ARG A 65 4.36 2.37 -7.96
CA ARG A 65 4.62 0.93 -8.09
C ARG A 65 4.67 0.54 -9.58
N PRO A 66 5.29 -0.59 -9.96
CA PRO A 66 5.35 -1.03 -11.35
C PRO A 66 3.98 -1.14 -12.01
N LYS A 67 3.91 -0.89 -13.32
CA LYS A 67 2.67 -0.84 -14.12
C LYS A 67 2.25 -2.22 -14.66
N GLY A 68 1.09 -2.27 -15.32
CA GLY A 68 0.59 -3.47 -16.00
C GLY A 68 0.22 -4.59 -15.03
N LYS A 69 0.48 -5.84 -15.42
CA LYS A 69 0.14 -7.04 -14.64
C LYS A 69 0.71 -7.01 -13.21
N HIS A 70 1.90 -6.44 -13.04
CA HIS A 70 2.52 -6.30 -11.72
C HIS A 70 1.65 -5.44 -10.79
N ARG A 71 1.08 -4.33 -11.31
CA ARG A 71 0.17 -3.47 -10.55
C ARG A 71 -1.10 -4.20 -10.14
N ALA A 72 -1.74 -4.89 -11.08
CA ALA A 72 -2.97 -5.62 -10.84
C ALA A 72 -2.80 -6.65 -9.72
N GLU A 73 -1.72 -7.44 -9.81
CA GLU A 73 -1.37 -8.44 -8.79
C GLU A 73 -1.02 -7.79 -7.44
N THR A 74 -0.20 -6.73 -7.46
CA THR A 74 0.20 -6.02 -6.23
C THR A 74 -1.01 -5.43 -5.51
N ASP A 75 -1.96 -4.83 -6.23
CA ASP A 75 -3.14 -4.21 -5.63
C ASP A 75 -4.05 -5.25 -4.96
N ILE A 76 -4.30 -6.38 -5.63
CA ILE A 76 -5.08 -7.49 -5.05
C ILE A 76 -4.37 -8.07 -3.83
N LEU A 77 -3.05 -8.30 -3.91
CA LEU A 77 -2.29 -8.83 -2.79
C LEU A 77 -2.21 -7.83 -1.63
N ALA A 78 -2.18 -6.52 -1.91
CA ALA A 78 -2.21 -5.49 -0.88
C ALA A 78 -3.53 -5.50 -0.11
N LEU A 79 -4.67 -5.64 -0.80
CA LEU A 79 -5.98 -5.83 -0.16
C LEU A 79 -5.96 -7.06 0.76
N LYS A 80 -5.47 -8.19 0.26
CA LYS A 80 -5.33 -9.43 1.06
C LYS A 80 -4.38 -9.28 2.25
N ALA A 81 -3.36 -8.44 2.11
CA ALA A 81 -2.37 -8.17 3.16
C ALA A 81 -2.86 -7.13 4.19
N GLY A 82 -4.03 -6.51 3.99
CA GLY A 82 -4.69 -5.65 4.96
C GLY A 82 -4.37 -4.17 4.85
N VAL A 83 -4.16 -3.64 3.64
CA VAL A 83 -4.22 -2.18 3.44
C VAL A 83 -5.65 -1.66 3.61
N ASP A 84 -5.77 -0.44 4.12
CA ASP A 84 -7.05 0.27 4.24
C ASP A 84 -7.37 1.10 2.98
N ALA A 85 -6.35 1.44 2.18
CA ALA A 85 -6.53 2.19 0.95
C ALA A 85 -5.48 1.85 -0.11
N ILE A 86 -5.85 2.08 -1.37
CA ILE A 86 -4.96 1.94 -2.52
C ILE A 86 -5.08 3.20 -3.38
N ALA A 87 -3.94 3.84 -3.65
CA ALA A 87 -3.87 4.98 -4.54
C ALA A 87 -3.99 4.51 -6.00
N PHE A 88 -4.95 5.06 -6.73
CA PHE A 88 -5.23 4.73 -8.13
C PHE A 88 -5.27 3.20 -8.35
N PRO A 89 -6.24 2.49 -7.75
CA PRO A 89 -6.29 1.03 -7.81
C PRO A 89 -6.50 0.56 -9.26
N HIS A 90 -5.89 -0.56 -9.61
CA HIS A 90 -6.21 -1.27 -10.85
C HIS A 90 -7.67 -1.77 -10.81
N GLU A 91 -8.35 -1.82 -11.96
CA GLU A 91 -9.76 -2.24 -12.04
C GLU A 91 -9.98 -3.63 -11.48
N GLU A 92 -9.03 -4.56 -11.68
CA GLU A 92 -9.08 -5.90 -11.10
C GLU A 92 -9.13 -5.90 -9.56
N ALA A 93 -8.45 -4.95 -8.91
CA ALA A 93 -8.50 -4.83 -7.45
C ALA A 93 -9.84 -4.25 -6.97
N ILE A 94 -10.45 -3.34 -7.74
CA ILE A 94 -11.81 -2.87 -7.49
C ILE A 94 -12.81 -4.04 -7.65
N GLY A 95 -12.65 -4.84 -8.71
CA GLY A 95 -13.46 -6.03 -8.94
C GLY A 95 -13.31 -7.05 -7.82
N TYR A 96 -12.09 -7.29 -7.36
CA TYR A 96 -11.81 -8.13 -6.20
C TYR A 96 -12.49 -7.61 -4.93
N ALA A 97 -12.34 -6.32 -4.61
CA ALA A 97 -12.97 -5.70 -3.44
C ALA A 97 -14.50 -5.85 -3.46
N LYS A 98 -15.13 -5.62 -4.62
CA LYS A 98 -16.58 -5.86 -4.81
C LYS A 98 -16.97 -7.32 -4.60
N ALA A 99 -16.21 -8.25 -5.17
CA ALA A 99 -16.46 -9.69 -5.04
C ALA A 99 -16.28 -10.19 -3.59
N GLN A 100 -15.39 -9.56 -2.83
CA GLN A 100 -15.21 -9.82 -1.39
C GLN A 100 -16.15 -8.99 -0.51
N GLN A 101 -17.09 -8.23 -1.10
CA GLN A 101 -18.07 -7.40 -0.41
C GLN A 101 -17.44 -6.36 0.54
N TYR A 102 -16.27 -5.83 0.17
CA TYR A 102 -15.66 -4.75 0.94
C TYR A 102 -16.49 -3.48 0.80
N GLU A 103 -16.66 -2.76 1.92
CA GLU A 103 -17.16 -1.39 1.90
C GLU A 103 -16.02 -0.45 1.56
N PHE A 104 -16.18 0.34 0.49
CA PHE A 104 -15.18 1.33 0.09
C PHE A 104 -15.84 2.54 -0.56
N ASN A 105 -15.10 3.64 -0.58
CA ASN A 105 -15.46 4.86 -1.29
C ASN A 105 -14.23 5.37 -2.05
N PHE A 106 -14.47 6.25 -3.02
CA PHE A 106 -13.39 6.92 -3.73
C PHE A 106 -13.13 8.28 -3.10
N SER A 107 -11.88 8.48 -2.67
CA SER A 107 -11.39 9.76 -2.17
C SER A 107 -10.66 10.51 -3.29
N PRO A 108 -10.89 11.83 -3.43
CA PRO A 108 -10.14 12.68 -4.36
C PRO A 108 -8.76 13.08 -3.82
N TYR A 109 -8.41 12.70 -2.59
CA TYR A 109 -7.16 13.13 -1.96
C TYR A 109 -5.96 12.25 -2.32
N CYS A 110 -4.78 12.82 -2.15
CA CYS A 110 -3.53 12.08 -2.29
C CYS A 110 -3.41 11.01 -1.19
N CYS A 111 -2.73 9.90 -1.49
CA CYS A 111 -2.45 8.84 -0.52
C CYS A 111 -1.73 9.30 0.77
N ALA A 112 -1.05 10.45 0.74
CA ALA A 112 -0.48 11.07 1.92
C ALA A 112 -1.54 11.59 2.93
N GLN A 113 -2.79 11.74 2.49
CA GLN A 113 -3.92 12.20 3.30
C GLN A 113 -4.80 11.04 3.80
N ILE A 114 -4.33 9.79 3.73
CA ILE A 114 -5.10 8.62 4.20
C ILE A 114 -5.56 8.75 5.67
N CYS A 115 -4.79 9.44 6.49
CA CYS A 115 -5.17 9.76 7.86
C CYS A 115 -6.53 10.48 7.92
N ILE A 116 -6.76 11.47 7.03
CA ILE A 116 -8.04 12.20 6.97
C ILE A 116 -9.17 11.28 6.53
N ASP A 117 -8.94 10.45 5.50
CA ASP A 117 -9.96 9.55 4.97
C ASP A 117 -10.33 8.44 5.96
N ALA A 118 -9.35 7.89 6.68
CA ALA A 118 -9.57 6.86 7.68
C ALA A 118 -10.36 7.39 8.88
N PHE A 119 -10.04 8.60 9.37
CA PHE A 119 -10.73 9.18 10.53
C PHE A 119 -12.10 9.76 10.20
N ARG A 120 -12.35 10.20 8.96
CA ARG A 120 -13.68 10.69 8.53
C ARG A 120 -14.76 9.60 8.56
N ASN A 121 -14.39 8.35 8.27
CA ASN A 121 -15.34 7.24 8.29
C ASN A 121 -15.75 6.80 9.71
N SER A 122 -15.12 7.35 10.76
CA SER A 122 -15.47 7.07 12.17
C SER A 122 -16.57 8.00 12.73
N SER A 123 -17.05 8.96 11.94
CA SER A 123 -18.05 9.96 12.36
C SER A 123 -19.45 9.76 11.77
N LYS A 124 -19.81 8.53 11.40
CA LYS A 124 -21.19 8.18 11.02
C LYS A 124 -21.76 7.12 11.94
#